data_AF-A0A371LE03-F1
#
_entry.id   AF-A0A371LE03-F1
#
_cell.length_a   1.000
_cell.length_b   1.000
_cell.length_c   1.000
_cell.angle_alpha   90.00
_cell.angle_beta   90.00
_cell.angle_gamma   90.00
#
_symmetry.space_group_name_H-M   'P 1'
#
loop_
_entity.id
_entity.type
_entity.pdbx_description
1 polymer ?
#
loop_
_entity_poly.entity_id
_entity_poly.type
_entity_poly.pdbx_seq_one_letter_code
_entity_poly.pdbx_strand_id
1 'polypeptide(L)' 'MSTTVELPNVDETCAYCRSRIFDHDPICVRDCTDDCGSPTYFCNYACLSTYVDENNLTTGNACEWSPDDPDCC' A
#
# COMPACT_ATOMS: atom_id res chain seq x y z
N MET A 1 21.45 2.46 3.21
CA MET A 1 21.32 1.09 2.68
C MET A 1 20.59 1.17 1.36
N SER A 2 21.12 0.60 0.27
CA SER A 2 20.42 0.50 -1.01
C SER A 2 19.52 -0.72 -0.97
N THR A 3 18.22 -0.52 -0.75
CA THR A 3 17.23 -1.57 -0.99
C THR A 3 17.08 -1.69 -2.50
N THR A 4 17.57 -2.79 -3.08
CA THR A 4 17.30 -3.09 -4.49
C THR A 4 15.81 -3.43 -4.58
N VAL A 5 15.03 -2.56 -5.22
CA VAL A 5 13.62 -2.83 -5.51
C VAL A 5 13.62 -3.93 -6.56
N GLU A 6 13.32 -5.17 -6.15
CA GLU A 6 13.06 -6.25 -7.08
C GLU A 6 11.81 -5.89 -7.91
N LEU A 7 11.96 -5.96 -9.23
CA LEU A 7 10.86 -5.69 -10.16
C LEU A 7 9.81 -6.81 -10.03
N PRO A 8 8.51 -6.47 -9.97
CA PRO A 8 7.44 -7.48 -9.95
C PRO A 8 7.44 -8.34 -11.23
N ASN A 9 6.82 -9.52 -11.13
CA ASN A 9 6.62 -10.39 -12.28
C ASN A 9 5.72 -9.69 -13.32
N VAL A 10 5.96 -9.91 -14.61
CA VAL A 10 5.15 -9.33 -15.71
C VAL A 10 3.65 -9.67 -15.62
N ASP A 11 3.30 -10.80 -14.99
CA ASP A 11 1.92 -11.24 -14.77
C ASP A 11 1.34 -10.75 -13.43
N GLU A 12 2.04 -9.86 -12.71
CA GLU A 12 1.60 -9.34 -11.42
C GLU A 12 0.25 -8.61 -11.55
N THR A 13 -0.65 -8.93 -10.62
CA THR A 13 -2.03 -8.44 -10.65
C THR A 13 -2.28 -7.40 -9.56
N CYS A 14 -3.10 -6.40 -9.88
CA CYS A 14 -3.52 -5.43 -8.90
C CYS A 14 -4.35 -6.09 -7.79
N ALA A 15 -4.00 -5.82 -6.53
CA ALA A 15 -4.73 -6.34 -5.38
C ALA A 15 -6.21 -5.96 -5.37
N TYR A 16 -6.55 -4.79 -5.92
CA TYR A 16 -7.92 -4.28 -6.00
C TYR A 16 -8.69 -4.85 -7.21
N CYS A 17 -8.32 -4.46 -8.44
CA CYS A 17 -9.13 -4.76 -9.63
C CYS A 17 -8.76 -6.07 -10.35
N ARG A 18 -7.69 -6.76 -9.91
CA ARG A 18 -7.15 -7.99 -10.51
C ARG A 18 -6.64 -7.86 -11.96
N SER A 19 -6.59 -6.66 -12.53
CA SER A 19 -5.92 -6.39 -13.80
C SER A 19 -4.40 -6.51 -13.67
N ARG A 20 -3.72 -6.70 -14.80
CA ARG A 20 -2.26 -6.69 -14.85
C ARG A 20 -1.73 -5.28 -14.58
N ILE A 21 -0.74 -5.16 -13.69
CA ILE A 21 -0.27 -3.85 -13.25
C ILE A 21 0.57 -3.12 -14.31
N PHE A 22 1.25 -3.87 -15.17
CA PHE A 22 2.16 -3.33 -16.19
C PHE A 22 1.46 -2.69 -17.39
N ASP A 23 0.14 -2.86 -17.53
CA ASP A 23 -0.68 -2.17 -18.53
C ASP A 23 -1.01 -0.71 -18.10
N HIS A 24 -0.50 -0.27 -16.94
CA HIS A 24 -0.83 1.00 -16.28
C HIS A 24 0.42 1.66 -15.65
N ASP A 25 0.24 2.54 -14.65
CA ASP A 25 1.29 3.21 -13.87
C ASP A 25 1.38 2.58 -12.46
N PRO A 26 2.10 1.45 -12.32
CA PRO A 26 2.00 0.61 -11.14
C PRO A 26 2.60 1.25 -9.89
N ILE A 27 1.95 1.01 -8.74
CA ILE A 27 2.42 1.40 -7.41
C ILE A 27 2.66 0.14 -6.58
N CYS A 28 3.80 0.12 -5.90
CA CYS A 28 4.20 -0.96 -4.99
C CYS A 28 4.22 -0.41 -3.56
N VAL A 29 3.41 -1.00 -2.68
CA VAL A 29 3.37 -0.68 -1.25
C VAL A 29 3.95 -1.85 -0.46
N ARG A 30 4.96 -1.59 0.37
CA ARG A 30 5.50 -2.58 1.33
C ARG A 30 5.20 -2.12 2.74
N ASP A 31 4.65 -3.02 3.53
CA ASP A 31 4.49 -2.80 4.96
C ASP A 31 5.79 -3.19 5.68
N CYS A 32 6.45 -2.21 6.30
CA CYS A 32 7.68 -2.42 7.03
C CYS A 32 7.47 -2.96 8.46
N THR A 33 6.23 -3.03 8.94
CA THR A 33 5.92 -3.51 10.29
C THR A 33 5.81 -5.04 10.38
N ASP A 34 5.57 -5.72 9.26
CA ASP A 34 5.54 -7.19 9.16
C ASP A 34 6.77 -7.69 8.36
N ASP A 35 7.96 -7.65 8.98
CA ASP A 35 9.24 -8.13 8.41
C ASP A 35 9.60 -7.56 7.01
N CYS A 36 9.14 -6.34 6.68
CA CYS A 36 9.15 -5.84 5.30
C CYS A 36 8.44 -6.80 4.33
N GLY A 37 7.20 -7.15 4.66
CA GLY A 37 6.41 -8.19 4.04
C GLY A 37 6.26 -8.07 2.52
N SER A 38 5.67 -9.10 1.93
CA SER A 38 5.52 -9.17 0.47
C SER A 38 4.82 -7.91 -0.06
N PRO A 39 5.40 -7.22 -1.05
CA PRO A 39 4.80 -6.01 -1.60
C PRO A 39 3.39 -6.26 -2.13
N THR A 40 2.50 -5.31 -1.85
CA THR A 40 1.18 -5.25 -2.49
C THR A 40 1.24 -4.33 -3.69
N TYR A 41 0.70 -4.78 -4.82
CA TYR A 41 0.77 -4.04 -6.09
C TYR A 41 -0.59 -3.49 -6.53
N PHE A 42 -0.57 -2.28 -7.10
CA PHE A 42 -1.75 -1.58 -7.58
C PHE A 42 -1.53 -1.01 -8.98
N CYS A 43 -2.59 -0.94 -9.79
CA CYS A 43 -2.51 -0.34 -11.14
C CYS A 43 -2.18 1.16 -11.13
N ASN A 44 -2.60 1.89 -10.10
CA ASN A 44 -2.41 3.33 -9.91
C ASN A 44 -2.95 3.76 -8.52
N TYR A 45 -2.84 5.06 -8.21
CA TYR A 45 -3.32 5.65 -6.95
C TYR A 45 -4.83 5.51 -6.75
N ALA A 46 -5.65 5.43 -7.80
CA ALA A 46 -7.10 5.27 -7.66
C ALA A 46 -7.44 3.89 -7.09
N CYS A 47 -6.79 2.83 -7.60
CA CYS A 47 -6.95 1.48 -7.05
C CYS A 47 -6.43 1.38 -5.62
N LEU A 48 -5.29 2.02 -5.32
CA LEU A 48 -4.74 2.05 -3.95
C LEU A 48 -5.70 2.79 -2.99
N SER A 49 -6.17 3.97 -3.35
CA SER A 49 -7.07 4.76 -2.49
C SER A 49 -8.35 3.98 -2.20
N THR A 50 -8.97 3.41 -3.22
CA THR A 50 -10.21 2.64 -3.03
C THR A 50 -9.98 1.43 -2.13
N TYR A 51 -8.86 0.71 -2.33
CA TYR A 51 -8.49 -0.40 -1.46
C TYR A 51 -8.29 0.02 0.00
N VAL A 52 -7.62 1.15 0.23
CA VAL A 52 -7.40 1.71 1.58
C VAL A 52 -8.72 2.06 2.25
N ASP A 53 -9.62 2.72 1.51
CA ASP A 53 -10.93 3.14 2.02
C ASP A 53 -11.83 1.93 2.33
N GLU A 54 -11.97 0.98 1.41
CA GLU A 54 -12.83 -0.21 1.59
C GLU A 54 -12.36 -1.12 2.73
N ASN A 55 -11.06 -1.19 2.97
CA ASN A 55 -10.48 -2.01 4.03
C ASN A 55 -10.24 -1.23 5.33
N ASN A 56 -10.64 0.04 5.40
CA ASN A 56 -10.48 0.92 6.56
C ASN A 56 -9.02 1.02 7.05
N LEU A 57 -8.05 0.98 6.14
CA LEU A 57 -6.62 0.92 6.49
C LEU A 57 -6.09 2.24 7.09
N THR A 58 -6.86 3.33 7.04
CA THR A 58 -6.54 4.60 7.70
C THR A 58 -7.03 4.66 9.14
N THR A 59 -7.91 3.75 9.57
CA THR A 59 -8.55 3.83 10.88
C THR A 59 -7.54 3.63 12.00
N GLY A 60 -7.43 4.61 12.90
CA GLY A 60 -6.52 4.57 14.03
C GLY A 60 -5.04 4.75 13.66
N ASN A 61 -4.73 5.09 12.40
CA ASN A 61 -3.38 5.44 11.99
C ASN A 61 -3.09 6.92 12.27
N ALA A 62 -2.01 7.19 12.99
CA ALA A 62 -1.49 8.52 13.29
C ALA A 62 0.02 8.56 13.05
N CYS A 63 0.53 9.67 12.51
CA CYS A 63 1.97 9.85 12.32
C CYS A 63 2.72 9.87 13.66
N GLU A 64 2.11 10.47 14.67
CA GLU A 64 2.56 10.48 16.06
C GLU A 64 1.33 10.23 16.95
N TRP A 65 1.42 9.27 17.87
CA TRP A 65 0.36 9.00 18.83
C TRP A 65 0.68 9.70 20.15
N SER A 66 -0.29 10.45 20.69
CA SER A 66 -0.21 11.04 22.03
C SER A 66 -1.50 10.78 22.81
N PRO A 67 -1.43 10.23 24.03
CA PRO A 67 -2.62 9.98 24.84
C PRO A 67 -3.29 11.28 25.33
N ASP A 68 -2.58 12.40 25.28
CA ASP A 68 -3.04 13.71 25.75
C ASP A 68 -3.61 14.61 24.64
N ASP A 69 -3.58 14.16 23.36
CA ASP A 69 -4.08 14.94 22.23
C ASP A 69 -5.39 14.34 21.68
N PRO A 70 -6.56 14.89 22.04
CA PRO A 70 -7.86 14.30 21.71
C PRO A 70 -8.27 14.41 20.23
N ASP A 71 -7.48 15.09 19.39
CA ASP A 71 -7.80 15.36 17.98
C ASP A 71 -7.03 14.48 16.99
N CYS A 72 -6.19 13.56 17.46
CA CYS A 72 -5.36 12.72 16.58
C CYS A 72 -6.00 11.36 16.27
N CYS A 73 -7.25 11.33 15.77
CA CYS A 73 -7.93 10.16 15.20
C CYS A 73 -9.09 10.58 14.29
#